data_AF-X1R9X7-F1
#
_entry.id   AF-X1R9X7-F1
#
_cell.length_a   1.000
_cell.length_b   1.000
_cell.length_c   1.000
_cell.angle_alpha   90.00
_cell.angle_beta   90.00
_cell.angle_gamma   90.00
#
_symmetry.space_group_name_H-M   'P 1'
#
loop_
_entity.id
_entity.type
_entity.pdbx_description
1 polymer ?
#
loop_
_entity_poly.entity_id
_entity_poly.type
_entity_poly.pdbx_seq_one_letter_code
_entity_poly.pdbx_strand_id
1 'polypeptide(L)'
;MKEPQKDFGRELRRLRLEGTTKYSQVELSELTGVSACYISKLETGDKEPTVRVIRKLSPYLGVKPNHFLQIIGMVEMDFAGMLAHNLDQVKSQMPDLPKDQLEEIANYLTYLDFKVAVLG
;
A
#
# COMPACT_ATOMS: atom_id res chain seq x y z
N MET A 1 13.35 13.91 7.66
CA MET A 1 12.45 13.36 8.69
C MET A 1 11.24 12.79 7.96
N LYS A 2 10.81 11.55 8.23
CA LYS A 2 9.58 11.02 7.61
C LYS A 2 8.39 11.86 8.12
N GLU A 3 7.49 12.27 7.22
CA GLU A 3 6.27 13.01 7.56
C GLU A 3 5.07 12.18 7.07
N PRO A 4 4.69 11.11 7.81
CA PRO A 4 3.76 10.08 7.31
C PRO A 4 2.40 10.65 6.87
N GLN A 5 1.97 11.72 7.54
CA GLN A 5 0.78 12.48 7.20
C GLN A 5 0.87 13.19 5.84
N LYS A 6 2.02 13.80 5.52
CA LYS A 6 2.25 14.41 4.21
C LYS A 6 2.42 13.33 3.13
N ASP A 7 3.03 12.21 3.46
CA ASP A 7 3.19 11.07 2.54
C ASP A 7 1.81 10.50 2.19
N PHE A 8 0.95 10.32 3.18
CA PHE A 8 -0.47 9.97 2.99
C PHE A 8 -1.19 10.99 2.11
N GLY A 9 -1.04 12.29 2.39
CA GLY A 9 -1.71 13.35 1.65
C GLY A 9 -1.33 13.39 0.17
N ARG A 10 -0.03 13.23 -0.13
CA ARG A 10 0.47 13.14 -1.51
C ARG A 10 -0.08 11.92 -2.22
N GLU A 11 -0.09 10.76 -1.56
CA GLU A 11 -0.61 9.53 -2.18
C GLU A 11 -2.12 9.59 -2.40
N LEU A 12 -2.88 10.14 -1.44
CA LEU A 12 -4.31 10.37 -1.59
C LEU A 12 -4.60 11.25 -2.81
N ARG A 13 -3.87 12.37 -2.95
CA ARG A 13 -4.03 13.28 -4.09
C ARG A 13 -3.65 12.60 -5.40
N ARG A 14 -2.55 11.84 -5.42
CA ARG A 14 -2.09 11.10 -6.59
C ARG A 14 -3.15 10.10 -7.06
N LEU A 15 -3.60 9.22 -6.16
CA LEU A 15 -4.65 8.24 -6.47
C LEU A 15 -5.96 8.88 -6.93
N ARG A 16 -6.34 10.02 -6.34
CA ARG A 16 -7.54 10.77 -6.74
C ARG A 16 -7.44 11.33 -8.17
N LEU A 17 -6.26 11.76 -8.60
CA LEU A 17 -6.05 12.42 -9.90
C LEU A 17 -5.60 11.48 -11.02
N GLU A 18 -4.97 10.35 -10.67
CA GLU A 18 -4.29 9.43 -11.58
C GLU A 18 -4.83 8.00 -11.52
N GLY A 19 -5.76 7.70 -10.61
CA GLY A 19 -6.35 6.37 -10.48
C GLY A 19 -7.20 5.96 -11.70
N THR A 20 -7.77 4.75 -11.60
CA THR A 20 -8.73 4.24 -12.61
C THR A 20 -9.94 5.14 -12.78
N THR A 21 -10.27 5.92 -11.75
CA THR A 21 -11.28 6.98 -11.79
C THR A 21 -10.68 8.27 -11.25
N LYS A 22 -10.92 9.39 -11.95
CA LYS A 22 -10.46 10.71 -11.54
C LYS A 22 -11.59 11.44 -10.85
N TYR A 23 -11.34 11.94 -9.65
CA TYR A 23 -12.32 12.71 -8.89
C TYR A 23 -11.78 14.09 -8.53
N SER A 24 -12.63 15.10 -8.56
CA SER A 24 -12.46 16.28 -7.74
C SER A 24 -12.61 15.93 -6.25
N GLN A 25 -12.20 16.83 -5.36
CA GLN A 25 -12.42 16.66 -3.92
C GLN A 25 -13.92 16.63 -3.57
N VAL A 26 -14.77 17.29 -4.37
CA VAL A 26 -16.22 17.33 -4.18
C VAL A 26 -16.85 15.99 -4.57
N GLU A 27 -16.51 15.45 -5.75
CA GLU A 27 -17.00 14.14 -6.19
C GLU A 27 -16.58 13.02 -5.23
N LEU A 28 -15.31 13.03 -4.79
CA LEU A 28 -14.84 12.06 -3.80
C LEU A 28 -15.55 12.24 -2.45
N SER A 29 -15.89 13.47 -2.08
CA SER A 29 -16.67 13.76 -0.87
C SER A 29 -18.06 13.17 -0.93
N GLU A 30 -18.75 13.31 -2.06
CA GLU A 30 -20.09 12.75 -2.28
C GLU A 30 -20.10 11.23 -2.21
N LEU A 31 -19.10 10.57 -2.82
CA LEU A 31 -18.98 9.11 -2.83
C LEU A 31 -18.67 8.53 -1.44
N THR A 32 -17.87 9.22 -0.65
CA THR A 32 -17.30 8.68 0.60
C THR A 32 -18.00 9.19 1.87
N GLY A 33 -18.78 10.27 1.74
CA GLY A 33 -19.31 11.04 2.87
C GLY A 33 -18.22 11.64 3.75
N VAL A 34 -17.03 11.90 3.20
CA VAL A 34 -15.92 12.62 3.86
C VAL A 34 -15.89 14.02 3.25
N SER A 35 -16.04 15.07 4.05
CA SER A 35 -16.20 16.42 3.49
C SER A 35 -15.01 16.83 2.61
N ALA A 36 -15.29 17.52 1.49
CA ALA A 36 -14.27 18.03 0.58
C ALA A 36 -13.21 18.90 1.29
N CYS A 37 -13.62 19.73 2.26
CA CYS A 37 -12.70 20.51 3.08
C CYS A 37 -11.75 19.62 3.90
N TYR A 38 -12.24 18.52 4.45
CA TYR A 38 -11.40 17.58 5.20
C TYR A 38 -10.49 16.79 4.26
N ILE A 39 -10.97 16.34 3.10
CA ILE A 39 -10.14 15.73 2.04
C ILE A 39 -8.99 16.68 1.66
N SER A 40 -9.27 17.97 1.46
CA SER A 40 -8.22 18.95 1.17
C SER A 40 -7.17 19.04 2.28
N LYS A 41 -7.59 19.07 3.56
CA LYS A 41 -6.66 19.10 4.71
C LYS A 41 -5.85 17.82 4.86
N LEU A 42 -6.40 16.68 4.43
CA LEU A 42 -5.68 15.42 4.37
C LEU A 42 -4.62 15.46 3.28
N GLU A 43 -4.96 15.94 2.08
CA GLU A 43 -4.04 16.03 0.93
C GLU A 43 -2.87 16.98 1.15
N THR A 44 -3.07 18.07 1.89
CA THR A 44 -1.99 19.01 2.27
C THR A 44 -1.15 18.50 3.43
N GLY A 45 -1.62 17.47 4.14
CA GLY A 45 -1.00 16.99 5.37
C GLY A 45 -1.24 17.91 6.57
N ASP A 46 -2.30 18.75 6.54
CA ASP A 46 -2.71 19.58 7.68
C ASP A 46 -3.51 18.79 8.72
N LYS A 47 -4.12 17.66 8.32
CA LYS A 47 -4.81 16.73 9.22
C LYS A 47 -4.38 15.29 9.02
N GLU A 48 -4.31 14.56 10.13
CA GLU A 48 -4.01 13.14 10.11
C GLU A 48 -5.28 12.36 9.71
N PRO A 49 -5.13 11.31 8.89
CA PRO A 49 -6.24 10.43 8.57
C PRO A 49 -6.57 9.53 9.76
N THR A 50 -7.86 9.30 10.00
CA THR A 50 -8.29 8.22 10.89
C THR A 50 -8.44 6.92 10.12
N VAL A 51 -8.34 5.77 10.80
CA VAL A 51 -8.60 4.45 10.19
C VAL A 51 -10.00 4.40 9.55
N ARG A 52 -11.00 5.05 10.15
CA ARG A 52 -12.36 5.14 9.60
C ARG A 52 -12.38 5.86 8.26
N VAL A 53 -11.64 6.96 8.14
CA VAL A 53 -11.56 7.75 6.90
C VAL A 53 -10.82 6.99 5.82
N ILE A 54 -9.70 6.34 6.17
CA ILE A 54 -8.96 5.46 5.26
C ILE A 54 -9.89 4.41 4.65
N ARG A 55 -10.65 3.69 5.49
CA ARG A 55 -11.60 2.66 5.03
C ARG A 55 -12.70 3.20 4.12
N LYS A 56 -13.13 4.46 4.32
CA LYS A 56 -14.12 5.10 3.46
C LYS A 56 -13.54 5.51 2.10
N LEU A 57 -12.31 6.01 2.06
CA LEU A 57 -11.67 6.52 0.84
C LEU A 57 -11.18 5.38 -0.06
N SER A 58 -10.54 4.36 0.52
CA SER A 58 -9.80 3.32 -0.23
C SER A 58 -10.57 2.65 -1.37
N PRO A 59 -11.83 2.20 -1.18
CA PRO A 59 -12.56 1.48 -2.24
C PRO A 59 -12.77 2.32 -3.51
N TYR A 60 -13.01 3.62 -3.35
CA TYR A 60 -13.21 4.53 -4.48
C TYR A 60 -11.90 4.92 -5.16
N LEU A 61 -10.77 4.75 -4.48
CA LEU A 61 -9.44 5.03 -5.02
C LEU A 61 -8.77 3.78 -5.63
N GLY A 62 -9.48 2.66 -5.71
CA GLY A 62 -8.97 1.42 -6.32
C GLY A 62 -7.89 0.71 -5.49
N VAL A 63 -7.79 1.01 -4.20
CA VAL A 63 -6.78 0.41 -3.30
C VAL A 63 -7.42 -0.25 -2.08
N LYS A 64 -6.71 -1.18 -1.44
CA LYS A 64 -7.11 -1.72 -0.13
C LYS A 64 -6.70 -0.74 0.98
N PRO A 65 -7.43 -0.68 2.12
CA PRO A 65 -7.07 0.16 3.27
C PRO A 65 -5.62 -0.01 3.75
N ASN A 66 -5.07 -1.22 3.67
CA ASN A 66 -3.70 -1.52 4.07
C ASN A 66 -2.66 -0.66 3.35
N HIS A 67 -2.92 -0.25 2.11
CA HIS A 67 -2.03 0.64 1.35
C HIS A 67 -1.74 1.93 2.13
N PHE A 68 -2.79 2.59 2.61
CA PHE A 68 -2.63 3.81 3.39
C PHE A 68 -2.16 3.55 4.83
N LEU A 69 -2.57 2.45 5.44
CA LEU A 69 -2.15 2.09 6.80
C LEU A 69 -0.63 1.84 6.87
N GLN A 70 -0.03 1.29 5.81
CA GLN A 70 1.42 1.15 5.68
C GLN A 70 2.11 2.51 5.60
N ILE A 71 1.57 3.46 4.82
CA ILE A 71 2.14 4.80 4.67
C ILE A 71 2.21 5.54 6.01
N ILE A 72 1.18 5.39 6.85
CA ILE A 72 1.14 6.02 8.19
C ILE A 72 1.78 5.16 9.29
N GLY A 73 2.42 4.03 8.94
CA GLY A 73 3.13 3.17 9.89
C GLY A 73 2.23 2.40 10.87
N MET A 74 0.93 2.28 10.60
CA MET A 74 0.00 1.51 11.43
C MET A 74 0.03 0.01 11.17
N VAL A 75 0.54 -0.39 10.01
CA VAL A 75 0.70 -1.79 9.62
C VAL A 75 2.08 -1.93 9.00
N GLU A 76 2.87 -2.87 9.49
CA GLU A 76 4.13 -3.23 8.85
C GLU A 76 3.86 -4.08 7.60
N MET A 77 4.72 -3.92 6.60
CA MET A 77 4.68 -4.79 5.44
C MET A 77 5.25 -6.16 5.86
N ASP A 78 4.43 -7.20 5.78
CA ASP A 78 4.86 -8.58 6.05
C ASP A 78 5.59 -9.13 4.82
N PHE A 79 6.86 -8.72 4.68
CA PHE A 79 7.70 -9.16 3.58
C PHE A 79 7.89 -10.68 3.60
N ALA A 80 8.11 -11.28 4.78
CA ALA A 80 8.25 -12.71 4.94
C ALA A 80 7.01 -13.48 4.42
N GLY A 81 5.80 -13.02 4.78
CA GLY A 81 4.56 -13.60 4.27
C GLY A 81 4.38 -13.41 2.77
N MET A 82 4.74 -12.24 2.21
CA MET A 82 4.70 -12.00 0.77
C MET A 82 5.68 -12.89 -0.01
N LEU A 83 6.90 -13.08 0.50
CA LEU A 83 7.92 -13.93 -0.11
C LEU A 83 7.52 -15.41 -0.07
N ALA A 84 6.99 -15.87 1.06
CA ALA A 84 6.45 -17.23 1.20
C ALA A 84 5.33 -17.48 0.19
N HIS A 85 4.40 -16.52 0.05
CA HIS A 85 3.32 -16.61 -0.93
C HIS A 85 3.82 -16.68 -2.37
N ASN A 86 4.82 -15.86 -2.72
CA ASN A 86 5.42 -15.88 -4.07
C ASN A 86 6.11 -17.22 -4.37
N LEU A 87 6.80 -17.81 -3.39
CA LEU A 87 7.40 -19.14 -3.54
C LEU A 87 6.35 -20.22 -3.79
N ASP A 88 5.23 -20.19 -3.08
CA ASP A 88 4.14 -21.14 -3.28
C ASP A 88 3.48 -20.97 -4.66
N GLN A 89 3.35 -19.73 -5.16
CA GLN A 89 2.89 -19.48 -6.52
C GLN A 89 3.86 -20.03 -7.57
N VAL A 90 5.17 -19.83 -7.40
CA VAL A 90 6.19 -20.37 -8.32
C VAL A 90 6.09 -21.89 -8.37
N LYS A 91 5.99 -22.57 -7.23
CA LYS A 91 5.80 -24.03 -7.18
C LYS A 91 4.51 -24.48 -7.88
N SER A 92 3.44 -23.69 -7.75
CA SER A 92 2.15 -24.01 -8.36
C SER A 92 2.16 -23.81 -9.88
N GLN A 93 2.85 -22.79 -10.37
CA GLN A 93 2.94 -22.47 -11.81
C GLN A 93 4.03 -23.28 -12.53
N MET A 94 5.06 -23.70 -11.81
CA MET A 94 6.20 -24.46 -12.31
C MET A 94 6.42 -25.71 -11.43
N PRO A 95 5.51 -26.70 -11.48
CA PRO A 95 5.58 -27.88 -10.62
C PRO A 95 6.80 -28.76 -10.90
N ASP A 96 7.34 -28.70 -12.12
CA ASP A 96 8.51 -29.46 -12.56
C ASP A 96 9.83 -28.71 -12.35
N LEU A 97 9.81 -27.56 -11.67
CA LEU A 97 11.03 -26.78 -11.43
C LEU A 97 12.02 -27.64 -10.59
N PRO A 98 13.26 -27.84 -11.07
CA PRO A 98 14.25 -28.61 -10.34
C PRO A 98 14.47 -28.07 -8.92
N LYS A 99 14.70 -28.98 -7.98
CA LYS A 99 14.80 -28.64 -6.55
C LYS A 99 15.93 -27.65 -6.26
N ASP A 100 17.05 -27.79 -6.95
CA ASP A 100 18.21 -26.90 -6.85
C ASP A 100 17.88 -25.48 -7.33
N GLN A 101 17.10 -25.34 -8.40
CA GLN A 101 16.62 -24.05 -8.89
C GLN A 101 15.61 -23.40 -7.92
N LEU A 102 14.72 -24.21 -7.33
CA LEU A 102 13.81 -23.74 -6.26
C LEU A 102 14.58 -23.25 -5.02
N GLU A 103 15.64 -23.94 -4.64
CA GLU A 103 16.50 -23.58 -3.51
C GLU A 103 17.28 -22.30 -3.79
N GLU A 104 17.80 -22.11 -5.01
CA GLU A 104 18.46 -20.87 -5.43
C GLU A 104 17.51 -19.66 -5.33
N ILE A 105 16.27 -19.79 -5.80
CA ILE A 105 15.25 -18.75 -5.68
C ILE A 105 14.96 -18.45 -4.21
N ALA A 106 14.76 -19.47 -3.38
CA ALA A 106 14.50 -19.29 -1.95
C ALA A 106 15.65 -18.55 -1.24
N ASN A 107 16.90 -18.89 -1.57
CA ASN A 107 18.09 -18.22 -1.03
C ASN A 107 18.16 -16.75 -1.45
N TYR A 108 17.89 -16.45 -2.72
CA TYR A 108 17.87 -15.07 -3.21
C TYR A 108 16.77 -14.24 -2.54
N LEU A 109 15.57 -14.79 -2.40
CA LEU A 109 14.46 -14.11 -1.72
C LEU A 109 14.76 -13.87 -0.24
N THR A 110 15.37 -14.83 0.45
CA THR A 110 15.82 -14.68 1.85
C THR A 110 16.86 -13.57 1.98
N TYR A 111 17.80 -13.49 1.05
CA TYR A 111 18.78 -12.39 1.00
C TYR A 111 18.10 -11.04 0.80
N LEU A 112 17.11 -10.95 -0.09
CA LEU A 112 16.36 -9.71 -0.32
C LEU A 112 15.59 -9.27 0.93
N ASP A 113 14.93 -10.20 1.62
CA ASP A 113 14.20 -9.91 2.87
C ASP A 113 15.13 -9.29 3.92
N PHE A 114 16.27 -9.95 4.15
CA PHE A 114 17.30 -9.46 5.07
C PHE A 114 17.82 -8.08 4.66
N LYS A 115 18.10 -7.88 3.38
CA LYS A 115 18.64 -6.62 2.87
C LYS A 115 17.63 -5.47 3.03
N VAL A 116 16.35 -5.71 2.82
CA VAL A 116 15.28 -4.71 3.05
C VAL A 116 15.18 -4.38 4.53
N ALA A 117 15.21 -5.39 5.41
CA ALA A 117 15.13 -5.19 6.86
C ALA A 117 16.33 -4.40 7.43
N VAL A 118 17.52 -4.54 6.85
CA VAL A 118 18.74 -3.86 7.33
C VAL A 118 18.92 -2.46 6.74
N LEU A 119 18.40 -2.19 5.53
CA LEU A 119 18.63 -0.93 4.81
C LEU A 119 17.40 0.01 4.73
N GLY A 120 16.20 -0.45 5.09
CA GLY A 120 14.95 0.32 5.07
C GLY A 120 14.63 1.05 6.37
#